data_AF-A0A435UPM1-F1
#
_entry.id   AF-A0A435UPM1-F1
#
_cell.length_a   1.000
_cell.length_b   1.000
_cell.length_c   1.000
_cell.angle_alpha   90.00
_cell.angle_beta   90.00
_cell.angle_gamma   90.00
#
_symmetry.space_group_name_H-M   'P 1'
#
loop_
_entity.id
_entity.type
_entity.pdbx_description
1 polymer ?
#
loop_
_entity_poly.entity_id
_entity_poly.type
_entity_poly.pdbx_seq_one_letter_code
_entity_poly.pdbx_strand_id
1 'polypeptide(L)'
;HEAIADDFLSTVKALTARVTVGDPLDDQTKVGAMISSDHLAKVAGYVAAAATEGSSIYSGGKQLASNIGQYLDPTIIRGVTEEMAIAREEVFGPVLSVLTFESIEKALHIANNTPYGLSAGVWSASIDTCMSVARGVRSGTVWVNTFMEGYPELPFGGYKQSGLGRELGKRAVEDYTEEKTIQFHRGQRTGWWVG
;
A
#
# COMPACT_ATOMS: atom_id res chain seq x y z
N HIS A 1 10.35 -11.59 -8.08
CA HIS A 1 11.66 -12.10 -8.49
C HIS A 1 11.60 -12.44 -9.97
N GLU A 2 12.62 -12.08 -10.75
CA GLU A 2 12.65 -12.29 -12.21
C GLU A 2 12.38 -13.74 -12.63
N ALA A 3 12.96 -14.73 -11.93
CA ALA A 3 12.84 -16.16 -12.21
C ALA A 3 11.40 -16.71 -12.24
N ILE A 4 10.42 -16.00 -11.65
CA ILE A 4 9.01 -16.42 -11.63
C ILE A 4 8.06 -15.35 -12.16
N ALA A 5 8.59 -14.24 -12.70
CA ALA A 5 7.79 -13.06 -13.01
C ALA A 5 6.72 -13.34 -14.07
N ASP A 6 7.09 -14.02 -15.16
CA ASP A 6 6.14 -14.32 -16.25
C ASP A 6 5.06 -15.32 -15.82
N ASP A 7 5.43 -16.39 -15.10
CA ASP A 7 4.48 -17.40 -14.59
C ASP A 7 3.51 -16.80 -13.56
N PHE A 8 4.04 -15.96 -12.67
CA PHE A 8 3.25 -15.22 -11.69
C PHE A 8 2.25 -14.29 -12.41
N LEU A 9 2.71 -13.47 -13.35
CA LEU A 9 1.84 -12.54 -14.07
C LEU A 9 0.78 -13.24 -14.92
N SER A 10 1.13 -14.35 -15.56
CA SER A 10 0.17 -15.18 -16.28
C SER A 10 -0.97 -15.64 -15.37
N THR A 11 -0.63 -16.11 -14.17
CA THR A 11 -1.60 -16.54 -13.15
C THR A 11 -2.45 -15.37 -12.65
N VAL A 12 -1.83 -14.23 -12.33
CA VAL A 12 -2.55 -13.02 -11.88
C VAL A 12 -3.52 -12.57 -12.95
N LYS A 13 -3.10 -12.48 -14.22
CA LYS A 13 -3.97 -12.12 -15.35
C LYS A 13 -5.16 -13.06 -15.49
N ALA A 14 -4.95 -14.37 -15.37
CA ALA A 14 -6.03 -15.36 -15.44
C ALA A 14 -7.06 -15.20 -14.29
N LEU A 15 -6.59 -14.86 -13.09
CA LEU A 15 -7.46 -14.56 -11.95
C LEU A 15 -8.19 -13.22 -12.12
N THR A 16 -7.48 -12.18 -12.56
CA THR A 16 -8.05 -10.86 -12.84
C THR A 16 -9.16 -10.92 -13.88
N ALA A 17 -9.02 -11.73 -14.93
CA ALA A 17 -10.05 -11.92 -15.95
C ALA A 17 -11.37 -12.53 -15.42
N ARG A 18 -11.37 -13.08 -14.20
CA ARG A 18 -12.56 -13.65 -13.54
C ARG A 18 -13.21 -12.66 -12.57
N VAL A 19 -12.64 -11.47 -12.37
CA VAL A 19 -13.15 -10.45 -11.45
C VAL A 19 -14.32 -9.73 -12.11
N THR A 20 -15.51 -9.88 -11.52
CA THR A 20 -16.70 -9.14 -11.96
C THR A 20 -16.62 -7.68 -11.51
N VAL A 21 -16.52 -6.78 -12.48
CA VAL A 21 -16.59 -5.32 -12.27
C VAL A 21 -18.00 -4.87 -12.64
N GLY A 22 -18.70 -4.18 -11.75
CA GLY A 22 -20.10 -3.85 -12.01
C GLY A 22 -20.81 -3.18 -10.85
N ASP A 23 -22.15 -3.30 -10.87
CA ASP A 23 -23.04 -2.68 -9.89
C ASP A 23 -22.64 -3.06 -8.46
N PRO A 24 -22.31 -2.09 -7.59
CA PRO A 24 -21.99 -2.36 -6.18
C PRO A 24 -23.12 -3.03 -5.38
N LEU A 25 -24.35 -3.03 -5.89
CA LEU A 25 -25.51 -3.69 -5.27
C LEU A 25 -25.72 -5.13 -5.72
N ASP A 26 -24.96 -5.62 -6.71
CA ASP A 26 -24.98 -7.02 -7.14
C ASP A 26 -23.99 -7.85 -6.29
N ASP A 27 -24.48 -8.90 -5.65
CA ASP A 27 -23.69 -9.83 -4.81
C ASP A 27 -22.55 -10.54 -5.58
N GLN A 28 -22.66 -10.61 -6.92
CA GLN A 28 -21.62 -11.18 -7.78
C GLN A 28 -20.49 -10.20 -8.09
N THR A 29 -20.72 -8.89 -7.93
CA THR A 29 -19.70 -7.87 -8.13
C THR A 29 -18.57 -8.02 -7.11
N LYS A 30 -17.33 -7.91 -7.58
CA LYS A 30 -16.12 -7.93 -6.74
C LYS A 30 -15.38 -6.60 -6.74
N VAL A 31 -15.54 -5.80 -7.79
CA VAL A 31 -14.98 -4.46 -7.90
C VAL A 31 -16.08 -3.50 -8.34
N GLY A 32 -16.32 -2.46 -7.54
CA GLY A 32 -17.35 -1.47 -7.80
C GLY A 32 -16.89 -0.30 -8.67
N ALA A 33 -17.67 0.78 -8.65
CA ALA A 33 -17.38 1.99 -9.41
C ALA A 33 -16.24 2.83 -8.79
N MET A 34 -15.60 3.62 -9.64
CA MET A 34 -14.77 4.75 -9.25
C MET A 34 -15.62 5.85 -8.61
N ILE A 35 -15.03 6.61 -7.69
CA ILE A 35 -15.76 7.59 -6.88
C ILE A 35 -16.28 8.81 -7.66
N SER A 36 -15.59 9.22 -8.74
CA SER A 36 -15.96 10.40 -9.53
C SER A 36 -15.31 10.41 -10.92
N SER A 37 -15.84 11.24 -11.83
CA SER A 37 -15.35 11.37 -13.22
C SER A 37 -13.91 11.82 -13.23
N ASP A 38 -13.59 12.76 -12.35
CA ASP A 38 -12.28 13.38 -12.25
C ASP A 38 -11.26 12.36 -11.74
N HIS A 39 -11.68 11.51 -10.79
CA HIS A 39 -10.83 10.43 -10.30
C HIS A 39 -10.61 9.35 -11.35
N LEU A 40 -11.65 8.96 -12.09
CA LEU A 40 -11.52 8.05 -13.23
C LEU A 40 -10.56 8.62 -14.30
N ALA A 41 -10.70 9.89 -14.65
CA ALA A 41 -9.85 10.56 -15.62
C ALA A 41 -8.39 10.63 -15.14
N LYS A 42 -8.16 10.92 -13.85
CA LYS A 42 -6.83 10.88 -13.22
C LYS A 42 -6.19 9.50 -13.37
N VAL A 43 -6.90 8.43 -12.99
CA VAL A 43 -6.39 7.05 -13.09
C VAL A 43 -6.12 6.66 -14.54
N ALA A 44 -7.04 6.96 -15.46
CA ALA A 44 -6.85 6.69 -16.88
C ALA A 44 -5.63 7.44 -17.46
N GLY A 45 -5.39 8.67 -16.99
CA GLY A 45 -4.20 9.47 -17.34
C GLY A 45 -2.89 8.78 -16.94
N TYR A 46 -2.80 8.22 -15.73
CA TYR A 46 -1.64 7.45 -15.29
C TYR A 46 -1.41 6.20 -16.16
N VAL A 47 -2.46 5.46 -16.49
CA VAL A 47 -2.36 4.27 -17.36
C VAL A 47 -1.86 4.65 -18.75
N ALA A 48 -2.37 5.75 -19.32
CA ALA A 48 -1.92 6.25 -20.61
C ALA A 48 -0.46 6.73 -20.57
N ALA A 49 -0.07 7.48 -19.54
CA ALA A 49 1.29 7.97 -19.36
C ALA A 49 2.30 6.82 -19.24
N ALA A 50 1.98 5.77 -18.48
CA ALA A 50 2.84 4.60 -18.33
C ALA A 50 3.18 3.94 -19.68
N ALA A 51 2.21 3.86 -20.60
CA ALA A 51 2.46 3.35 -21.95
C ALA A 51 3.43 4.24 -22.75
N THR A 52 3.37 5.56 -22.55
CA THR A 52 4.29 6.52 -23.19
C THR A 52 5.70 6.52 -22.59
N GLU A 53 5.83 6.14 -21.32
CA GLU A 53 7.12 6.03 -20.61
C GLU A 53 7.89 4.74 -20.93
N GLY A 54 7.32 3.85 -21.76
CA GLY A 54 7.97 2.62 -22.23
C GLY A 54 7.55 1.35 -21.48
N SER A 55 6.61 1.44 -20.54
CA SER A 55 5.97 0.26 -19.97
C SER A 55 4.85 -0.27 -20.89
N SER A 56 4.31 -1.44 -20.57
CA SER A 56 3.26 -2.08 -21.38
C SER A 56 2.06 -2.48 -20.55
N ILE A 57 0.87 -2.17 -21.07
CA ILE A 57 -0.40 -2.66 -20.51
C ILE A 57 -0.50 -4.15 -20.82
N TYR A 58 -0.34 -4.99 -19.81
CA TYR A 58 -0.37 -6.44 -19.91
C TYR A 58 -1.80 -7.01 -19.96
N SER A 59 -2.72 -6.35 -19.26
CA SER A 59 -4.17 -6.57 -19.30
C SER A 59 -4.93 -5.35 -18.78
N GLY A 60 -6.20 -5.23 -19.15
CA GLY A 60 -7.09 -4.15 -18.71
C GLY A 60 -6.81 -2.82 -19.41
N GLY A 61 -6.81 -1.74 -18.62
CA GLY A 61 -6.50 -0.38 -19.07
C GLY A 61 -7.64 0.34 -19.80
N LYS A 62 -8.87 -0.16 -19.65
CA LYS A 62 -10.04 0.34 -20.38
C LYS A 62 -11.13 0.77 -19.41
N GLN A 63 -11.71 1.93 -19.69
CA GLN A 63 -12.97 2.32 -19.08
C GLN A 63 -14.10 1.43 -19.62
N LEU A 64 -14.92 0.89 -18.74
CA LEU A 64 -16.07 0.07 -19.13
C LEU A 64 -17.27 0.96 -19.40
N ALA A 65 -17.93 0.75 -20.53
CA ALA A 65 -19.15 1.47 -20.86
C ALA A 65 -20.27 1.09 -19.89
N SER A 66 -20.85 2.09 -19.22
CA SER A 66 -21.94 1.90 -18.29
C SER A 66 -22.83 3.13 -18.21
N ASN A 67 -24.11 2.92 -17.98
CA ASN A 67 -25.12 3.96 -17.74
C ASN A 67 -25.40 4.19 -16.24
N ILE A 68 -24.82 3.38 -15.35
CA ILE A 68 -25.08 3.41 -13.90
C ILE A 68 -23.86 3.84 -13.07
N GLY A 69 -22.70 4.05 -13.69
CA GLY A 69 -21.51 4.43 -12.95
C GLY A 69 -20.26 4.49 -13.80
N GLN A 70 -19.14 4.70 -13.13
CA GLN A 70 -17.83 4.88 -13.74
C GLN A 70 -16.95 3.71 -13.37
N TYR A 71 -16.61 2.89 -14.35
CA TYR A 71 -15.92 1.64 -14.12
C TYR A 71 -14.63 1.62 -14.92
N LEU A 72 -13.57 1.12 -14.28
CA LEU A 72 -12.29 0.87 -14.92
C LEU A 72 -11.95 -0.60 -14.76
N ASP A 73 -11.55 -1.23 -15.85
CA ASP A 73 -11.10 -2.62 -15.87
C ASP A 73 -9.81 -2.77 -15.04
N PRO A 74 -9.70 -3.75 -14.12
CA PRO A 74 -8.46 -4.08 -13.43
C PRO A 74 -7.27 -4.18 -14.39
N THR A 75 -6.29 -3.32 -14.16
CA THR A 75 -5.20 -3.08 -15.10
C THR A 75 -3.89 -3.61 -14.54
N ILE A 76 -3.13 -4.33 -15.36
CA ILE A 76 -1.78 -4.79 -15.01
C ILE A 76 -0.80 -4.13 -15.97
N ILE A 77 0.21 -3.46 -15.43
CA ILE A 77 1.26 -2.78 -16.21
C ILE A 77 2.59 -3.46 -15.90
N ARG A 78 3.28 -3.93 -16.94
CA ARG A 78 4.57 -4.61 -16.81
C ARG A 78 5.69 -3.83 -17.49
N GLY A 79 6.93 -4.10 -17.07
CA GLY A 79 8.10 -3.38 -17.55
C GLY A 79 8.17 -1.97 -16.94
N VAL A 80 7.66 -1.82 -15.72
CA VAL A 80 7.74 -0.56 -14.98
C VAL A 80 9.16 -0.41 -14.40
N THR A 81 9.70 0.81 -14.41
CA THR A 81 10.96 1.15 -13.72
C THR A 81 10.69 2.08 -12.53
N GLU A 82 11.65 2.20 -11.62
CA GLU A 82 11.50 2.95 -10.35
C GLU A 82 11.33 4.47 -10.54
N GLU A 83 11.68 4.98 -11.72
CA GLU A 83 11.63 6.39 -12.09
C GLU A 83 10.27 6.80 -12.66
N MET A 84 9.49 5.83 -13.16
CA MET A 84 8.19 6.07 -13.79
C MET A 84 7.17 6.61 -12.77
N ALA A 85 6.29 7.51 -13.21
CA ALA A 85 5.28 8.10 -12.33
C ALA A 85 4.36 7.02 -11.72
N ILE A 86 3.98 6.02 -12.52
CA ILE A 86 3.14 4.88 -12.09
C ILE A 86 3.79 3.98 -11.01
N ALA A 87 5.10 4.11 -10.77
CA ALA A 87 5.81 3.41 -9.69
C ALA A 87 5.91 4.24 -8.41
N ARG A 88 5.87 5.57 -8.52
CA ARG A 88 6.19 6.50 -7.43
C ARG A 88 4.98 7.21 -6.86
N GLU A 89 3.98 7.46 -7.70
CA GLU A 89 2.79 8.24 -7.36
C GLU A 89 1.59 7.34 -7.07
N GLU A 90 0.74 7.78 -6.15
CA GLU A 90 -0.45 7.04 -5.76
C GLU A 90 -1.56 7.21 -6.81
N VAL A 91 -1.71 6.20 -7.66
CA VAL A 91 -2.75 6.14 -8.70
C VAL A 91 -4.15 6.04 -8.07
N PHE A 92 -4.29 5.22 -7.02
CA PHE A 92 -5.54 5.01 -6.28
C PHE A 92 -6.72 4.52 -7.15
N GLY A 93 -6.42 3.65 -8.11
CA GLY A 93 -7.39 2.91 -8.92
C GLY A 93 -7.00 1.44 -9.00
N PRO A 94 -7.78 0.61 -9.71
CA PRO A 94 -7.51 -0.82 -9.85
C PRO A 94 -6.36 -1.08 -10.86
N VAL A 95 -5.16 -0.57 -10.56
CA VAL A 95 -3.97 -0.62 -11.42
C VAL A 95 -2.79 -1.20 -10.64
N LEU A 96 -2.20 -2.29 -11.17
CA LEU A 96 -1.03 -2.96 -10.61
C LEU A 96 0.21 -2.67 -11.47
N SER A 97 1.19 -1.96 -10.90
CA SER A 97 2.52 -1.75 -11.47
C SER A 97 3.45 -2.90 -11.11
N VAL A 98 4.12 -3.48 -12.10
CA VAL A 98 4.99 -4.65 -11.90
C VAL A 98 6.44 -4.31 -12.22
N LEU A 99 7.27 -4.38 -11.17
CA LEU A 99 8.71 -4.24 -11.22
C LEU A 99 9.36 -5.59 -10.83
N THR A 100 10.43 -5.97 -11.50
CA THR A 100 11.19 -7.20 -11.20
C THR A 100 12.44 -6.90 -10.38
N PHE A 101 12.95 -7.92 -9.71
CA PHE A 101 14.16 -7.88 -8.91
C PHE A 101 14.88 -9.22 -8.98
N GLU A 102 16.19 -9.21 -8.77
CA GLU A 102 17.08 -10.38 -8.77
C GLU A 102 17.58 -10.77 -7.38
N SER A 103 17.51 -9.86 -6.39
CA SER A 103 18.02 -10.08 -5.05
C SER A 103 17.15 -9.43 -3.98
N ILE A 104 17.28 -9.89 -2.73
CA ILE A 104 16.59 -9.29 -1.57
C ILE A 104 17.01 -7.83 -1.39
N GLU A 105 18.28 -7.51 -1.61
CA GLU A 105 18.80 -6.14 -1.51
C GLU A 105 18.15 -5.22 -2.53
N LYS A 106 18.04 -5.65 -3.79
CA LYS A 106 17.33 -4.90 -4.83
C LYS A 106 15.82 -4.78 -4.54
N ALA A 107 15.19 -5.84 -4.02
CA ALA A 107 13.79 -5.79 -3.62
C ALA A 107 13.54 -4.76 -2.50
N LEU A 108 14.42 -4.73 -1.48
CA LEU A 108 14.36 -3.74 -0.41
C LEU A 108 14.65 -2.32 -0.89
N HIS A 109 15.55 -2.16 -1.87
CA HIS A 109 15.80 -0.88 -2.51
C HIS A 109 14.53 -0.36 -3.20
N ILE A 110 13.94 -1.16 -4.09
CA ILE A 110 12.70 -0.81 -4.81
C ILE A 110 11.59 -0.47 -3.82
N ALA A 111 11.34 -1.35 -2.83
CA ALA A 111 10.25 -1.16 -1.86
C ALA A 111 10.43 0.09 -0.99
N ASN A 112 11.67 0.50 -0.70
CA ASN A 112 11.96 1.67 0.12
C ASN A 112 12.14 2.97 -0.69
N ASN A 113 12.37 2.89 -2.00
CA ASN A 113 12.58 4.02 -2.92
C ASN A 113 11.26 4.75 -3.28
N THR A 114 10.54 5.15 -2.23
CA THR A 114 9.27 5.86 -2.31
C THR A 114 9.17 6.85 -1.15
N PRO A 115 8.50 8.01 -1.32
CA PRO A 115 8.22 8.91 -0.20
C PRO A 115 7.23 8.30 0.83
N TYR A 116 6.54 7.22 0.47
CA TYR A 116 5.52 6.57 1.28
C TYR A 116 6.05 5.38 2.09
N GLY A 117 5.28 4.96 3.09
CA GLY A 117 5.61 3.86 3.99
C GLY A 117 4.40 3.39 4.80
N LEU A 118 3.22 3.31 4.19
CA LEU A 118 2.02 2.86 4.91
C LEU A 118 2.08 1.36 5.17
N SER A 119 2.16 0.57 4.11
CA SER A 119 2.11 -0.88 4.18
C SER A 119 3.06 -1.57 3.19
N ALA A 120 3.33 -2.85 3.42
CA ALA A 120 4.09 -3.72 2.52
C ALA A 120 3.65 -5.19 2.69
N GLY A 121 3.99 -6.05 1.73
CA GLY A 121 3.76 -7.50 1.82
C GLY A 121 4.96 -8.28 1.33
N VAL A 122 5.24 -9.43 1.94
CA VAL A 122 6.27 -10.38 1.51
C VAL A 122 5.70 -11.80 1.43
N TRP A 123 5.96 -12.46 0.30
CA TRP A 123 5.59 -13.85 0.07
C TRP A 123 6.84 -14.68 -0.16
N SER A 124 7.06 -15.67 0.70
CA SER A 124 8.16 -16.64 0.59
C SER A 124 7.85 -17.86 1.46
N ALA A 125 8.32 -19.03 1.02
CA ALA A 125 8.34 -20.23 1.87
C ALA A 125 9.47 -20.18 2.91
N SER A 126 10.50 -19.34 2.70
CA SER A 126 11.61 -19.16 3.63
C SER A 126 11.26 -18.12 4.68
N ILE A 127 11.20 -18.56 5.94
CA ILE A 127 10.97 -17.66 7.09
C ILE A 127 12.08 -16.62 7.23
N ASP A 128 13.33 -16.99 6.93
CA ASP A 128 14.47 -16.06 6.99
C ASP A 128 14.32 -14.95 5.96
N THR A 129 13.86 -15.28 4.75
CA THR A 129 13.55 -14.27 3.72
C THR A 129 12.41 -13.37 4.18
N CYS A 130 11.32 -13.96 4.67
CA CYS A 130 10.17 -13.20 5.19
C CYS A 130 10.60 -12.21 6.28
N MET A 131 11.33 -12.68 7.29
CA MET A 131 11.76 -11.85 8.42
C MET A 131 12.82 -10.82 8.03
N SER A 132 13.73 -11.15 7.10
CA SER A 132 14.72 -10.21 6.60
C SER A 132 14.07 -9.06 5.84
N VAL A 133 13.13 -9.37 4.94
CA VAL A 133 12.40 -8.35 4.18
C VAL A 133 11.49 -7.54 5.09
N ALA A 134 10.74 -8.18 5.98
CA ALA A 134 9.79 -7.50 6.86
C ALA A 134 10.46 -6.53 7.82
N ARG A 135 11.68 -6.82 8.28
CA ARG A 135 12.48 -5.90 9.11
C ARG A 135 13.18 -4.81 8.29
N GLY A 136 13.46 -5.06 7.03
CA GLY A 136 14.18 -4.13 6.15
C GLY A 136 13.29 -3.10 5.47
N VAL A 137 12.02 -3.41 5.23
CA VAL A 137 11.07 -2.49 4.60
C VAL A 137 10.60 -1.43 5.61
N ARG A 138 10.58 -0.17 5.21
CA ARG A 138 10.21 0.97 6.04
C ARG A 138 8.73 1.30 5.87
N SER A 139 7.88 0.36 6.32
CA SER A 139 6.43 0.50 6.32
C SER A 139 5.83 0.27 7.71
N GLY A 140 4.68 0.88 7.95
CA GLY A 140 3.95 0.77 9.21
C GLY A 140 3.43 -0.63 9.52
N THR A 141 2.92 -1.29 8.48
CA THR A 141 2.38 -2.65 8.54
C THR A 141 3.03 -3.49 7.46
N VAL A 142 3.53 -4.68 7.82
CA VAL A 142 4.08 -5.63 6.86
C VAL A 142 3.35 -6.95 7.00
N TRP A 143 2.69 -7.37 5.93
CA TRP A 143 2.08 -8.69 5.86
C TRP A 143 3.08 -9.73 5.37
N VAL A 144 3.07 -10.90 6.01
CA VAL A 144 3.92 -12.03 5.65
C VAL A 144 3.01 -13.18 5.21
N ASN A 145 3.08 -13.59 3.94
CA ASN A 145 2.26 -14.64 3.34
C ASN A 145 0.73 -14.41 3.47
N THR A 146 0.31 -13.16 3.62
CA THR A 146 -1.09 -12.71 3.58
C THR A 146 -1.14 -11.26 3.06
N PHE A 147 -2.33 -10.69 2.86
CA PHE A 147 -2.51 -9.27 2.56
C PHE A 147 -3.87 -8.78 3.06
N MET A 148 -3.92 -7.54 3.54
CA MET A 148 -5.13 -6.89 4.06
C MET A 148 -5.80 -7.57 5.27
N GLU A 149 -5.24 -8.64 5.83
CA GLU A 149 -5.66 -9.14 7.14
C GLU A 149 -5.34 -8.12 8.24
N GLY A 150 -6.29 -7.80 9.10
CA GLY A 150 -6.12 -6.80 10.15
C GLY A 150 -6.98 -7.11 11.36
N TYR A 151 -6.49 -6.71 12.54
CA TYR A 151 -7.14 -6.96 13.83
C TYR A 151 -7.15 -5.67 14.66
N PRO A 152 -8.23 -5.37 15.40
CA PRO A 152 -8.34 -4.14 16.20
C PRO A 152 -7.22 -3.94 17.23
N GLU A 153 -6.57 -5.02 17.67
CA GLU A 153 -5.51 -5.03 18.67
C GLU A 153 -4.16 -4.53 18.13
N LEU A 154 -3.96 -4.58 16.80
CA LEU A 154 -2.70 -4.21 16.16
C LEU A 154 -2.73 -2.76 15.71
N PRO A 155 -1.70 -1.94 16.02
CA PRO A 155 -1.65 -0.57 15.59
C PRO A 155 -1.44 -0.47 14.07
N PHE A 156 -2.09 0.51 13.44
CA PHE A 156 -1.99 0.81 12.02
C PHE A 156 -1.59 2.27 11.80
N GLY A 157 -0.77 2.53 10.78
CA GLY A 157 -0.31 3.88 10.45
C GLY A 157 1.10 3.88 9.88
N GLY A 158 1.43 4.88 9.09
CA GLY A 158 2.59 4.84 8.20
C GLY A 158 3.91 5.34 8.76
N TYR A 159 4.96 5.08 7.98
CA TYR A 159 6.25 5.76 8.02
C TYR A 159 6.26 6.90 6.99
N LYS A 160 7.27 7.77 7.07
CA LYS A 160 7.56 8.83 6.08
C LYS A 160 6.33 9.72 5.84
N GLN A 161 5.96 9.97 4.58
CA GLN A 161 4.82 10.82 4.23
C GLN A 161 3.46 10.13 4.40
N SER A 162 3.42 8.85 4.78
CA SER A 162 2.16 8.11 4.97
C SER A 162 1.46 8.38 6.30
N GLY A 163 1.97 9.30 7.13
CA GLY A 163 1.29 9.77 8.33
C GLY A 163 2.20 9.92 9.55
N LEU A 164 1.63 10.52 10.59
CA LEU A 164 2.21 10.70 11.92
C LEU A 164 1.26 10.07 12.95
N GLY A 165 1.79 9.41 13.98
CA GLY A 165 0.98 8.68 14.97
C GLY A 165 0.58 7.27 14.53
N ARG A 166 -0.27 6.62 15.32
CA ARG A 166 -0.80 5.28 15.04
C ARG A 166 -2.25 5.17 15.51
N GLU A 167 -3.11 4.68 14.63
CA GLU A 167 -4.48 4.31 14.96
C GLU A 167 -4.57 2.83 15.39
N LEU A 168 -5.71 2.44 15.96
CA LEU A 168 -5.96 1.10 16.51
C LEU A 168 -5.01 0.67 17.65
N GLY A 169 -5.29 -0.50 18.20
CA GLY A 169 -4.53 -1.08 19.30
C GLY A 169 -4.47 -0.19 20.55
N LYS A 170 -3.59 -0.57 21.47
CA LYS A 170 -3.38 0.20 22.70
C LYS A 170 -2.77 1.57 22.42
N ARG A 171 -1.94 1.69 21.37
CA ARG A 171 -1.19 2.91 21.07
C ARG A 171 -2.11 4.09 20.72
N ALA A 172 -3.20 3.85 19.99
CA ALA A 172 -4.13 4.92 19.64
C ALA A 172 -4.73 5.61 20.87
N VAL A 173 -4.93 4.91 21.99
CA VAL A 173 -5.46 5.52 23.22
C VAL A 173 -4.56 6.64 23.72
N GLU A 174 -3.24 6.49 23.56
CA GLU A 174 -2.26 7.51 23.96
C GLU A 174 -2.38 8.76 23.09
N ASP A 175 -2.69 8.63 21.80
CA ASP A 175 -2.87 9.75 20.87
C ASP A 175 -4.14 10.59 21.19
N TYR A 176 -5.07 10.05 22.00
CA TYR A 176 -6.28 10.76 22.49
C TYR A 176 -6.24 11.10 23.99
N THR A 177 -5.08 10.96 24.64
CA THR A 177 -4.92 11.21 26.08
C THR A 177 -3.85 12.27 26.34
N GLU A 178 -4.03 13.07 27.40
CA GLU A 178 -3.03 14.03 27.86
C GLU A 178 -2.38 13.56 29.18
N GLU A 179 -1.05 13.50 29.22
CA GLU A 179 -0.31 13.11 30.41
C GLU A 179 -0.04 14.32 31.32
N LYS A 180 -0.36 14.17 32.62
CA LYS A 180 -0.12 15.21 33.64
C LYS A 180 0.69 14.66 34.80
N THR A 181 1.91 15.19 34.98
CA THR A 181 2.71 14.91 36.17
C THR A 181 2.34 15.86 37.30
N ILE A 182 1.97 15.31 38.46
CA ILE A 182 1.75 16.06 39.69
C ILE A 182 2.80 15.60 40.71
N GLN A 183 3.74 16.48 41.04
CA GLN A 183 4.72 16.23 42.09
C GLN A 183 4.32 17.00 43.35
N PHE A 184 4.12 16.27 44.44
CA PHE A 184 3.73 16.85 45.72
C PHE A 184 4.71 16.48 46.82
N HIS A 185 5.31 17.50 47.45
CA HIS A 185 6.15 17.36 48.63
C HIS A 185 5.32 17.55 49.89
N ARG A 186 5.37 16.58 50.82
CA ARG A 186 4.72 16.68 52.13
C ARG A 186 5.76 16.91 53.21
N GLY A 187 5.68 18.06 53.88
CA GLY A 187 6.55 18.43 55.00
C GLY A 187 7.31 19.74 54.75
N GLN A 188 8.18 20.10 55.69
CA GLN A 188 9.06 21.26 55.50
C GLN A 188 10.01 21.03 54.32
N ARG A 189 10.33 22.11 53.61
CA ARG A 189 11.28 22.10 52.49
C ARG A 189 12.67 21.76 53.03
N THR A 190 13.37 20.83 52.39
CA THR A 190 14.69 20.34 52.87
C THR A 190 15.89 21.13 52.31
N GLY A 191 15.65 22.17 51.51
CA GLY A 191 16.71 23.05 51.01
C GLY A 191 16.20 24.12 50.03
N TRP A 192 16.99 25.17 49.87
CA TRP A 192 16.89 26.15 48.78
C TRP A 192 18.10 25.99 47.87
N TRP A 193 17.88 26.06 46.56
CA TRP A 193 18.99 26.01 45.59
C TRP A 193 19.75 27.35 45.49
N VAL A 194 19.14 28.47 45.92
CA VAL A 194 19.80 29.76 46.05
C VAL A 194 19.72 30.21 47.51
N GLY A 195 20.88 30.32 48.16
CA GLY A 195 21.05 30.60 49.58
C GLY A 195 22.20 29.81 50.16
#